data_AF-A0A4Q2AYK4-F1
#
_entry.id   AF-A0A4Q2AYK4-F1
#
_cell.length_a   1.000
_cell.length_b   1.000
_cell.length_c   1.000
_cell.angle_alpha   90.00
_cell.angle_beta   90.00
_cell.angle_gamma   90.00
#
_symmetry.space_group_name_H-M   'P 1'
#
loop_
_entity.id
_entity.type
_entity.pdbx_description
1 polymer ?
#
loop_
_entity_poly.entity_id
_entity_poly.type
_entity_poly.pdbx_seq_one_letter_code
_entity_poly.pdbx_strand_id
1 'polypeptide(L)' 'MTEAIWDKNAIRVKLTKKDGSTRQRSFNNVVQGATPDQLHQFGQLVATLTGEQLKEVYVMTTSHTN' A
#
# COMPACT_ATOMS: atom_id res chain seq x y z
N MET A 1 -32.98 6.67 4.88
CA MET A 1 -31.71 6.75 5.61
C MET A 1 -30.63 6.38 4.63
N THR A 2 -29.68 7.27 4.34
CA THR A 2 -28.59 6.99 3.40
C THR A 2 -27.59 6.09 4.10
N GLU A 3 -27.45 4.85 3.64
CA GLU A 3 -26.40 3.94 4.13
C GLU A 3 -25.04 4.59 3.90
N ALA A 4 -24.29 4.82 4.96
CA ALA A 4 -22.96 5.41 4.87
C ALA A 4 -21.99 4.34 4.35
N ILE A 5 -21.58 4.45 3.08
CA ILE A 5 -20.53 3.61 2.49
C ILE A 5 -19.19 4.14 3.01
N TRP A 6 -18.47 3.33 3.79
CA TRP A 6 -17.12 3.65 4.23
C TRP A 6 -16.09 2.91 3.37
N ASP A 7 -15.34 3.67 2.57
CA ASP A 7 -14.20 3.16 1.80
C ASP A 7 -12.89 3.39 2.54
N LYS A 8 -12.32 2.31 3.10
CA LYS A 8 -10.96 2.35 3.65
C LYS A 8 -9.96 2.02 2.55
N ASN A 9 -9.10 2.98 2.21
CA ASN A 9 -8.01 2.79 1.26
C ASN A 9 -6.68 2.61 2.00
N ALA A 10 -5.91 1.62 1.56
CA ALA A 10 -4.57 1.37 2.03
C ALA A 10 -3.62 1.09 0.87
N ILE A 11 -2.41 1.64 0.93
CA ILE A 11 -1.30 1.17 0.09
C ILE A 11 -0.59 0.05 0.84
N ARG A 12 -0.40 -1.08 0.17
CA ARG A 12 0.41 -2.18 0.67
C ARG A 12 1.72 -2.23 -0.08
N VAL A 13 2.82 -2.23 0.66
CA VAL A 13 4.18 -2.36 0.12
C VAL A 13 4.75 -3.68 0.63
N LYS A 14 5.08 -4.57 -0.29
CA LYS A 14 5.72 -5.86 0.00
C LYS A 14 7.19 -5.78 -0.37
N LEU A 15 8.02 -6.10 0.60
CA LEU A 15 9.48 -5.97 0.53
C LEU A 15 10.13 -7.32 0.79
N THR A 16 11.28 -7.54 0.17
CA THR A 16 12.14 -8.70 0.43
C THR A 16 13.36 -8.24 1.22
N LYS A 17 13.63 -8.90 2.33
CA LYS A 17 14.82 -8.64 3.15
C LYS A 17 16.04 -9.36 2.58
N LYS A 18 17.22 -9.02 3.09
CA LYS A 18 18.50 -9.67 2.72
C LYS A 18 18.52 -11.18 3.01
N ASP A 19 17.77 -11.64 4.01
CA ASP A 19 17.62 -13.06 4.36
C ASP A 19 16.62 -13.82 3.47
N GLY A 20 16.04 -13.16 2.46
CA GLY A 20 15.02 -13.73 1.56
C GLY A 20 13.61 -13.76 2.13
N SER A 21 13.42 -13.41 3.42
CA SER A 21 12.09 -13.29 4.01
C SER A 21 11.35 -12.08 3.44
N THR A 22 10.01 -12.13 3.47
CA THR A 22 9.17 -11.02 3.00
C THR A 22 8.53 -10.27 4.15
N ARG A 23 8.38 -8.96 3.99
CA ARG A 23 7.67 -8.10 4.92
C ARG A 23 6.64 -7.27 4.17
N GLN A 24 5.40 -7.26 4.65
CA GLN A 24 4.36 -6.38 4.15
C GLN A 24 4.16 -5.22 5.12
N ARG A 25 4.06 -4.00 4.58
CA ARG A 25 3.72 -2.78 5.31
C ARG A 25 2.44 -2.21 4.72
N SER A 26 1.53 -1.76 5.58
CA SER A 26 0.26 -1.16 5.19
C SER A 26 0.23 0.31 5.60
N PHE A 27 -0.10 1.17 4.65
CA PHE A 27 -0.25 2.61 4.85
C PHE A 27 -1.72 2.96 4.61
N ASN A 28 -2.43 3.35 5.66
CA ASN A 28 -3.87 3.65 5.59
C ASN A 28 -4.09 5.15 5.32
N ASN A 29 -5.31 5.51 4.90
CA ASN A 29 -5.75 6.90 4.68
C ASN A 29 -4.94 7.64 3.60
N VAL A 30 -4.56 6.92 2.53
CA VAL A 30 -3.83 7.50 1.40
C VAL A 30 -4.82 8.06 0.37
N VAL A 31 -4.41 9.11 -0.35
CA VAL A 31 -5.19 9.76 -1.42
C VAL A 31 -5.73 8.71 -2.40
N GLN A 32 -7.04 8.78 -2.68
CA GLN A 32 -7.67 7.97 -3.72
C GLN A 32 -7.12 8.37 -5.09
N GLY A 33 -6.83 7.38 -5.94
CA GLY A 33 -6.42 7.64 -7.33
C GLY A 33 -4.92 7.87 -7.55
N ALA A 34 -4.05 7.37 -6.67
CA ALA A 34 -2.61 7.32 -6.96
C ALA A 34 -2.35 6.53 -8.25
N THR A 35 -1.58 7.11 -9.16
CA THR A 35 -1.23 6.45 -10.42
C THR A 35 -0.29 5.27 -10.17
N PRO A 36 -0.21 4.29 -11.09
CA PRO A 36 0.74 3.18 -10.97
C PRO A 36 2.19 3.65 -10.75
N ASP A 37 2.60 4.74 -11.42
CA ASP A 37 3.94 5.31 -11.27
C ASP A 37 4.15 5.91 -9.87
N GLN A 38 3.17 6.64 -9.34
CA GLN A 38 3.24 7.19 -7.98
C GLN A 38 3.30 6.08 -6.93
N LEU A 39 2.54 5.00 -7.11
CA LEU A 39 2.60 3.82 -6.26
C LEU A 39 3.98 3.15 -6.33
N HIS A 40 4.52 3.00 -7.53
CA HIS A 40 5.84 2.41 -7.72
C HIS A 40 6.93 3.27 -7.04
N GLN A 41 6.93 4.59 -7.26
CA GLN A 41 7.87 5.52 -6.65
C GLN A 41 7.77 5.48 -5.12
N PHE A 42 6.56 5.44 -4.58
CA PHE A 42 6.34 5.31 -3.14
C PHE A 42 6.91 3.99 -2.61
N GLY A 43 6.65 2.87 -3.27
CA GLY A 43 7.23 1.57 -2.90
C GLY A 43 8.76 1.57 -2.92
N GLN A 44 9.37 2.22 -3.93
CA GLN A 44 10.82 2.34 -4.05
C GLN A 44 11.44 3.22 -2.95
N LEU A 45 10.75 4.31 -2.59
CA LEU A 45 11.16 5.15 -1.47
C LEU A 45 11.17 4.34 -0.17
N VAL A 46 10.10 3.58 0.12
CA VAL A 46 10.04 2.74 1.31
C VAL A 46 11.16 1.69 1.31
N ALA A 47 11.38 1.01 0.18
CA ALA A 47 12.45 0.03 0.02
C ALA A 47 13.84 0.62 0.31
N THR A 48 14.11 1.81 -0.24
CA THR A 48 15.37 2.54 -0.03
C THR A 48 15.58 2.90 1.43
N LEU A 49 14.55 3.43 2.09
CA LEU A 49 14.61 3.84 3.50
C LEU A 49 14.77 2.67 4.47
N THR A 50 14.34 1.46 4.08
CA THR A 50 14.46 0.26 4.93
C THR A 50 15.64 -0.63 4.57
N GLY A 51 16.34 -0.33 3.47
CA GLY A 51 17.40 -1.21 2.93
C GLY A 51 16.88 -2.58 2.49
N GLU A 52 15.60 -2.66 2.12
CA GLU A 52 14.90 -3.85 1.64
C GLU A 52 14.66 -3.71 0.12
N GLN A 53 14.42 -4.81 -0.60
CA GLN A 53 14.09 -4.76 -2.02
C GLN A 53 12.58 -4.66 -2.22
N LEU A 54 12.12 -3.75 -3.09
CA LEU A 54 10.71 -3.72 -3.47
C LEU A 54 10.33 -4.98 -4.26
N LYS A 55 9.34 -5.71 -3.76
CA LYS A 55 8.74 -6.85 -4.46
C LYS A 55 7.45 -6.46 -5.17
N GLU A 56 6.59 -5.73 -4.46
CA GLU A 56 5.26 -5.37 -4.97
C GLU A 56 4.72 -4.14 -4.23
N VAL A 57 3.91 -3.32 -4.91
CA VAL A 57 3.13 -2.25 -4.30
C VAL A 57 1.77 -2.15 -4.98
N TYR A 58 0.71 -2.07 -4.17
CA TYR A 58 -0.66 -2.02 -4.67
C TYR A 58 -1.59 -1.28 -3.70
N VAL A 59 -2.70 -0.77 -4.22
CA VAL A 59 -3.80 -0.19 -3.43
C VAL A 59 -4.78 -1.31 -3.09
N MET A 60 -5.26 -1.31 -1.85
CA MET A 60 -6.37 -2.13 -1.42
C MET A 60 -7.47 -1.22 -0.89
N THR A 61 -8.67 -1.37 -1.45
CA THR A 61 -9.88 -0.71 -0.99
C THR A 61 -10.75 -1.74 -0.28
N THR A 62 -11.18 -1.42 0.93
CA THR A 62 -12.19 -2.19 1.65
C THR A 62 -13.41 -1.31 1.84
N SER A 63 -14.49 -1.67 1.15
CA SER A 63 -15.79 -1.01 1.26
C SER A 63 -16.64 -1.72 2.32
N HIS A 64 -17.28 -0.98 3.21
CA HIS A 64 -18.29 -1.48 4.13
C HIS A 64 -19.60 -0.76 3.89
N THR A 65 -20.65 -1.52 3.59
CA THR A 65 -22.05 -1.08 3.55
C THR A 65 -22.67 -1.39 4.91
N ASN A 66 -23.16 -0.35 5.59
CA ASN A 66 -23.90 -0.46 6.86
C ASN A 66 -25.36 -0.82 6.62
#